data_AF-A0A6L6BWU8-F1
#
_entry.id   AF-A0A6L6BWU8-F1
#
_cell.length_a   1.000
_cell.length_b   1.000
_cell.length_c   1.000
_cell.angle_alpha   90.00
_cell.angle_beta   90.00
_cell.angle_gamma   90.00
#
_symmetry.space_group_name_H-M   'P 1'
#
loop_
_entity.id
_entity.type
_entity.pdbx_description
1 polymer ?
#
loop_
_entity_poly.entity_id
_entity_poly.type
_entity_poly.pdbx_seq_one_letter_code
_entity_poly.pdbx_strand_id
1 'polypeptide(L)'
;KTMSTVESLCSQFAAWGLTRSDCVVGVGGGIVTDVAGFAASVYHRGMQVIHVATTLMAQIDAAIGGKTGVNLAQGKNLVGTYWQPSAVICDTDLLLTLPKREWQCGLGELAKYHWLGGGNLDALPIDERVAACVQIKADIVSEDERESGRRAVLNYGHTLAHALEIAGDHQLRHGEAVGIGLMYAAELASLMGRIDGDAVQEHRRVLAGYGLASELPAGSDNEELIHLMSRDKKVLDAGYTFALLGSTGVEVVKNVDPVLMREALEAMRPSA
;
A
#
# COMPACT_ATOMS: atom_id res chain seq x y z
N LYS A 1 15.37 -0.34 -8.46
CA LYS A 1 14.05 -0.30 -9.14
C LYS A 1 14.02 0.79 -10.20
N THR A 2 14.75 0.62 -11.31
CA THR A 2 14.94 1.65 -12.35
C THR A 2 14.84 1.04 -13.75
N MET A 3 14.67 1.88 -14.79
CA MET A 3 14.67 1.44 -16.19
C MET A 3 15.95 0.70 -16.59
N SER A 4 17.10 1.11 -16.08
CA SER A 4 18.38 0.44 -16.37
C SER A 4 18.40 -1.01 -15.88
N THR A 5 17.77 -1.31 -14.73
CA THR A 5 17.62 -2.70 -14.27
C THR A 5 16.76 -3.52 -15.24
N VAL A 6 15.67 -2.95 -15.74
CA VAL A 6 14.77 -3.61 -16.71
C VAL A 6 15.47 -3.86 -18.03
N GLU A 7 16.21 -2.89 -18.54
CA GLU A 7 17.03 -3.03 -19.75
C GLU A 7 18.07 -4.15 -19.62
N SER A 8 18.76 -4.21 -18.47
CA SER A 8 19.72 -5.26 -18.18
C SER A 8 19.07 -6.65 -18.14
N LEU A 9 17.89 -6.78 -17.53
CA LEU A 9 17.14 -8.04 -17.52
C LEU A 9 16.72 -8.45 -18.93
N CYS A 10 16.14 -7.54 -19.73
CA CYS A 10 15.76 -7.82 -21.11
C CYS A 10 16.95 -8.23 -21.98
N SER A 11 18.12 -7.64 -21.75
CA SER A 11 19.36 -8.00 -22.44
C SER A 11 19.82 -9.42 -22.08
N GLN A 12 19.71 -9.79 -20.80
CA GLN A 12 20.00 -11.15 -20.33
C GLN A 12 19.00 -12.16 -20.90
N PHE A 13 17.70 -11.83 -20.93
CA PHE A 13 16.67 -12.68 -21.54
C PHE A 13 16.98 -12.98 -23.01
N ALA A 14 17.42 -11.98 -23.76
CA ALA A 14 17.85 -12.15 -25.15
C ALA A 14 19.12 -13.02 -25.27
N ALA A 15 20.10 -12.83 -24.38
CA ALA A 15 21.32 -13.64 -24.37
C ALA A 15 21.04 -15.12 -24.02
N TRP A 16 20.06 -15.38 -23.15
CA TRP A 16 19.60 -16.74 -22.81
C TRP A 16 18.71 -17.37 -23.89
N GLY A 17 18.23 -16.58 -24.86
CA GLY A 17 17.36 -17.06 -25.93
C GLY A 17 15.91 -17.28 -25.50
N LEU A 18 15.40 -16.51 -24.54
CA LEU A 18 13.99 -16.60 -24.12
C LEU A 18 13.05 -16.31 -25.30
N THR A 19 12.04 -17.17 -25.41
CA THR A 19 10.96 -17.16 -26.39
C THR A 19 9.65 -16.73 -25.72
N ARG A 20 8.60 -16.47 -26.52
CA ARG A 20 7.27 -16.06 -26.01
C ARG A 20 6.57 -17.12 -25.16
N SER A 21 6.98 -18.38 -25.26
CA SER A 21 6.45 -19.49 -24.47
C SER A 21 7.14 -19.67 -23.12
N ASP A 22 8.25 -18.98 -22.88
CA ASP A 22 8.95 -19.04 -21.61
C ASP A 22 8.25 -18.17 -20.55
N CYS A 23 8.62 -18.39 -19.29
CA CYS A 23 8.06 -17.70 -18.13
C CYS A 23 9.16 -17.03 -17.31
N VAL A 24 8.94 -15.78 -16.92
CA VAL A 24 9.77 -15.08 -15.93
C VAL A 24 9.27 -15.43 -14.53
N VAL A 25 10.15 -15.83 -13.63
CA VAL A 25 9.79 -16.07 -12.22
C VAL A 25 10.47 -15.03 -11.35
N GLY A 26 9.70 -14.09 -10.80
CA GLY A 26 10.19 -13.08 -9.87
C GLY A 26 10.15 -13.60 -8.44
N VAL A 27 11.30 -13.89 -7.84
CA VAL A 27 11.42 -14.41 -6.46
C VAL A 27 11.95 -13.30 -5.55
N GLY A 28 11.07 -12.70 -4.74
CA GLY A 28 11.47 -11.66 -3.79
C GLY A 28 10.30 -10.88 -3.19
N GLY A 29 10.62 -9.73 -2.58
CA GLY A 29 9.61 -8.76 -2.14
C GLY A 29 9.06 -7.90 -3.28
N GLY A 30 8.24 -6.90 -2.93
CA GLY A 30 7.51 -6.07 -3.91
C GLY A 30 8.39 -5.37 -4.96
N ILE A 31 9.62 -5.00 -4.61
CA ILE A 31 10.56 -4.41 -5.58
C ILE A 31 10.92 -5.41 -6.68
N VAL A 32 11.13 -6.68 -6.33
CA VAL A 32 11.49 -7.73 -7.28
C VAL A 32 10.30 -8.09 -8.15
N THR A 33 9.11 -8.26 -7.56
CA THR A 33 7.89 -8.60 -8.32
C THR A 33 7.53 -7.50 -9.31
N ASP A 34 7.64 -6.22 -8.93
CA ASP A 34 7.35 -5.10 -9.83
C ASP A 34 8.33 -5.03 -11.01
N VAL A 35 9.63 -5.22 -10.75
CA VAL A 35 10.65 -5.17 -11.82
C VAL A 35 10.53 -6.38 -12.73
N ALA A 36 10.34 -7.58 -12.18
CA ALA A 36 10.16 -8.80 -12.96
C ALA A 36 8.89 -8.74 -13.80
N GLY A 37 7.77 -8.28 -13.22
CA GLY A 37 6.51 -8.09 -13.92
C GLY A 37 6.63 -7.07 -15.04
N PHE A 38 7.29 -5.94 -14.79
CA PHE A 38 7.45 -4.91 -15.83
C PHE A 38 8.37 -5.38 -16.95
N ALA A 39 9.50 -6.04 -16.63
CA ALA A 39 10.39 -6.63 -17.63
C ALA A 39 9.65 -7.68 -18.49
N ALA A 40 8.86 -8.56 -17.87
CA ALA A 40 8.04 -9.54 -18.59
C ALA A 40 6.96 -8.87 -19.47
N SER A 41 6.38 -7.76 -19.03
CA SER A 41 5.35 -7.05 -19.80
C SER A 41 5.90 -6.40 -21.09
N VAL A 42 7.16 -5.98 -21.09
CA VAL A 42 7.77 -5.26 -22.24
C VAL A 42 8.60 -6.18 -23.12
N TYR A 43 9.24 -7.21 -22.55
CA TYR A 43 10.03 -8.16 -23.33
C TYR A 43 9.12 -9.04 -24.20
N HIS A 44 9.49 -9.18 -25.48
CA HIS A 44 8.61 -9.74 -26.53
C HIS A 44 7.18 -9.15 -26.61
N ARG A 45 6.97 -7.95 -26.05
CA ARG A 45 5.66 -7.29 -25.89
C ARG A 45 4.68 -8.05 -24.99
N GLY A 46 5.21 -8.84 -24.06
CA GLY A 46 4.42 -9.57 -23.09
C GLY A 46 4.81 -11.03 -23.02
N MET A 47 5.27 -11.45 -21.85
CA MET A 47 5.56 -12.83 -21.48
C MET A 47 4.85 -13.19 -20.19
N GLN A 48 4.71 -14.50 -19.97
CA GLN A 48 4.19 -15.01 -18.71
C GLN A 48 5.14 -14.63 -17.57
N VAL A 49 4.54 -14.29 -16.43
CA VAL A 49 5.28 -14.01 -15.20
C VAL A 49 4.60 -14.70 -14.02
N ILE A 50 5.41 -15.32 -13.18
CA ILE A 50 4.99 -15.86 -11.88
C ILE A 50 5.70 -15.05 -10.79
N HIS A 51 4.98 -14.71 -9.74
CA HIS A 51 5.56 -14.07 -8.56
C HIS A 51 5.68 -15.07 -7.43
N VAL A 52 6.87 -15.22 -6.87
CA VAL A 52 7.11 -15.93 -5.60
C VAL A 52 7.39 -14.85 -4.56
N ALA A 53 6.37 -14.51 -3.78
CA ALA A 53 6.39 -13.39 -2.87
C ALA A 53 7.04 -13.79 -1.54
N THR A 54 8.20 -13.20 -1.23
CA THR A 54 9.04 -13.60 -0.08
C THR A 54 8.97 -12.63 1.10
N THR A 55 8.14 -11.58 1.01
CA THR A 55 7.89 -10.66 2.11
C THR A 55 6.40 -10.58 2.36
N LEU A 56 5.99 -10.32 3.60
CA LEU A 56 4.56 -10.24 3.95
C LEU A 56 3.84 -9.21 3.07
N MET A 57 4.44 -8.02 2.88
CA MET A 57 3.89 -6.99 2.02
C MET A 57 3.76 -7.41 0.55
N ALA A 58 4.67 -8.24 0.03
CA ALA A 58 4.51 -8.79 -1.31
C ALA A 58 3.37 -9.81 -1.37
N GLN A 59 3.25 -10.67 -0.34
CA GLN A 59 2.25 -11.73 -0.30
C GLN A 59 0.81 -11.21 -0.20
N ILE A 60 0.59 -10.10 0.50
CA ILE A 60 -0.76 -9.55 0.73
C ILE A 60 -1.09 -8.34 -0.14
N ASP A 61 -0.10 -7.76 -0.81
CA ASP A 61 -0.28 -6.54 -1.59
C ASP A 61 0.55 -6.56 -2.87
N ALA A 62 1.85 -6.24 -2.84
CA ALA A 62 2.59 -5.84 -4.04
C ALA A 62 2.60 -6.87 -5.19
N ALA A 63 2.57 -8.18 -4.91
CA ALA A 63 2.55 -9.20 -5.95
C ALA A 63 1.17 -9.38 -6.63
N ILE A 64 0.13 -8.71 -6.15
CA ILE A 64 -1.27 -8.93 -6.56
C ILE A 64 -1.82 -7.69 -7.28
N GLY A 65 -2.52 -7.93 -8.39
CA GLY A 65 -3.30 -6.91 -9.10
C GLY A 65 -2.55 -6.14 -10.17
N GLY A 66 -1.44 -6.70 -10.66
CA GLY A 66 -0.85 -6.41 -11.96
C GLY A 66 -0.19 -5.04 -12.14
N LYS A 67 -0.11 -4.21 -11.10
CA LYS A 67 0.67 -2.96 -11.18
C LYS A 67 2.15 -3.31 -11.15
N THR A 68 2.84 -3.09 -12.25
CA THR A 68 4.28 -3.35 -12.37
C THR A 68 4.98 -2.09 -12.87
N GLY A 69 6.20 -1.83 -12.42
CA GLY A 69 6.89 -0.62 -12.85
C GLY A 69 8.17 -0.31 -12.12
N VAL A 70 8.72 0.86 -12.44
CA VAL A 70 9.97 1.38 -11.91
C VAL A 70 9.87 2.85 -11.56
N ASN A 71 10.85 3.30 -10.77
CA ASN A 71 10.96 4.68 -10.34
C ASN A 71 11.71 5.50 -11.40
N LEU A 72 11.35 6.78 -11.49
CA LEU A 72 12.17 7.82 -12.11
C LEU A 72 12.78 8.70 -11.02
N ALA A 73 13.76 9.53 -11.37
CA ALA A 73 14.28 10.55 -10.46
C ALA A 73 13.18 11.52 -9.98
N GLN A 74 12.13 11.71 -10.79
CA GLN A 74 11.00 12.58 -10.53
C GLN A 74 9.94 11.94 -9.62
N GLY A 75 9.97 10.63 -9.39
CA GLY A 75 8.98 9.98 -8.54
C GLY A 75 8.95 8.45 -8.62
N LYS A 76 8.31 7.84 -7.62
CA LYS A 76 8.11 6.39 -7.52
C LYS A 76 7.06 5.91 -8.51
N ASN A 77 7.26 4.71 -9.06
CA ASN A 77 6.28 3.98 -9.88
C ASN A 77 5.69 4.74 -11.08
N LEU A 78 6.37 5.78 -11.58
CA LEU A 78 5.85 6.63 -12.67
C LEU A 78 5.88 5.96 -14.04
N VAL A 79 6.70 4.92 -14.23
CA VAL A 79 6.81 4.19 -15.49
C VAL A 79 6.52 2.72 -15.24
N GLY A 80 5.53 2.18 -15.94
CA GLY A 80 5.07 0.82 -15.70
C GLY A 80 3.93 0.40 -16.62
N THR A 81 3.39 -0.78 -16.34
CA THR A 81 2.25 -1.38 -17.05
C THR A 81 1.31 -2.06 -16.06
N TYR A 82 0.06 -2.23 -16.48
CA TYR A 82 -0.85 -3.20 -15.89
C TYR A 82 -0.62 -4.55 -16.59
N TRP A 83 0.05 -5.48 -15.91
CA TRP A 83 0.40 -6.82 -16.41
C TRP A 83 0.18 -7.86 -15.31
N GLN A 84 -0.85 -8.70 -15.47
CA GLN A 84 -1.20 -9.70 -14.47
C GLN A 84 -0.22 -10.89 -14.47
N PRO A 85 0.21 -11.36 -13.30
CA PRO A 85 0.95 -12.62 -13.23
C PRO A 85 0.05 -13.81 -13.53
N SER A 86 0.62 -14.87 -14.08
CA SER A 86 -0.06 -16.15 -14.30
C SER A 86 -0.31 -16.90 -12.99
N ALA A 87 0.52 -16.66 -11.97
CA ALA A 87 0.33 -17.13 -10.61
C ALA A 87 1.09 -16.27 -9.60
N VAL A 88 0.58 -16.23 -8.37
CA VAL A 88 1.29 -15.68 -7.20
C VAL A 88 1.43 -16.80 -6.17
N ILE A 89 2.66 -17.08 -5.76
CA ILE A 89 2.99 -18.11 -4.77
C ILE A 89 3.37 -17.41 -3.46
N CYS A 90 2.56 -17.65 -2.43
CA CYS A 90 2.76 -17.13 -1.08
C CYS A 90 3.09 -18.28 -0.13
N ASP A 91 4.36 -18.66 -0.09
CA ASP A 91 4.87 -19.60 0.92
C ASP A 91 5.16 -18.83 2.22
N THR A 92 4.36 -19.09 3.27
CA THR A 92 4.50 -18.40 4.55
C THR A 92 5.74 -18.81 5.33
N ASP A 93 6.37 -19.96 5.03
CA ASP A 93 7.61 -20.38 5.68
C ASP A 93 8.78 -19.45 5.32
N LEU A 94 8.72 -18.80 4.15
CA LEU A 94 9.71 -17.80 3.76
C LEU A 94 9.74 -16.59 4.71
N LEU A 95 8.61 -16.31 5.39
CA LEU A 95 8.52 -15.21 6.35
C LEU A 95 9.33 -15.47 7.63
N LEU A 96 9.68 -16.74 7.92
CA LEU A 96 10.50 -17.10 9.10
C LEU A 96 11.91 -16.49 9.05
N THR A 97 12.41 -16.18 7.86
CA THR A 97 13.74 -15.56 7.67
C THR A 97 13.66 -14.05 7.43
N LEU A 98 12.45 -13.48 7.39
CA LEU A 98 12.24 -12.07 7.10
C LEU A 98 12.75 -11.19 8.26
N PRO A 99 13.56 -10.14 8.00
CA PRO A 99 13.98 -9.24 9.05
C PRO A 99 12.78 -8.62 9.78
N LYS A 100 12.86 -8.51 11.10
CA LYS A 100 11.76 -8.00 11.95
C LYS A 100 11.15 -6.69 11.44
N ARG A 101 11.98 -5.78 10.93
CA ARG A 101 11.51 -4.49 10.40
C ARG A 101 10.71 -4.63 9.10
N GLU A 102 11.08 -5.56 8.23
CA GLU A 102 10.31 -5.86 7.01
C GLU A 102 9.01 -6.59 7.33
N TRP A 103 9.00 -7.43 8.37
CA TRP A 103 7.78 -8.01 8.93
C TRP A 103 6.82 -6.93 9.44
N GLN A 104 7.30 -6.00 10.27
CA GLN A 104 6.52 -4.86 10.77
C GLN A 104 5.94 -4.01 9.62
N CYS A 105 6.70 -3.81 8.55
CA CYS A 105 6.22 -3.13 7.35
C CYS A 105 5.01 -3.85 6.71
N GLY A 106 5.02 -5.18 6.65
CA GLY A 106 3.86 -5.95 6.18
C GLY A 106 2.64 -5.87 7.11
N LEU A 107 2.85 -5.72 8.43
CA LEU A 107 1.76 -5.62 9.39
C LEU A 107 0.93 -4.33 9.24
N GLY A 108 1.52 -3.23 8.77
CA GLY A 108 0.78 -2.00 8.47
C GLY A 108 -0.27 -2.19 7.38
N GLU A 109 0.13 -2.83 6.29
CA GLU A 109 -0.80 -3.21 5.21
C GLU A 109 -1.82 -4.25 5.67
N LEU A 110 -1.40 -5.21 6.50
CA LEU A 110 -2.31 -6.20 7.06
C LEU A 110 -3.37 -5.55 7.95
N ALA A 111 -2.99 -4.56 8.77
CA ALA A 111 -3.92 -3.79 9.59
C ALA A 111 -4.98 -3.08 8.74
N LYS A 112 -4.60 -2.49 7.61
CA LYS A 112 -5.54 -1.85 6.66
C LYS A 112 -6.67 -2.78 6.25
N TYR A 113 -6.38 -4.07 6.00
CA TYR A 113 -7.39 -5.04 5.58
C TYR A 113 -8.46 -5.33 6.64
N HIS A 114 -8.22 -5.04 7.92
CA HIS A 114 -9.24 -5.12 8.96
C HIS A 114 -10.51 -4.34 8.55
N TRP A 115 -10.34 -3.12 8.05
CA TRP A 115 -11.44 -2.24 7.64
C TRP A 115 -11.88 -2.40 6.18
N LEU A 116 -11.14 -3.18 5.38
CA LEU A 116 -11.49 -3.49 3.98
C LEU A 116 -12.28 -4.80 3.84
N GLY A 117 -12.81 -5.33 4.93
CA GLY A 117 -13.64 -6.55 4.95
C GLY A 117 -13.02 -7.73 5.68
N GLY A 118 -11.79 -7.60 6.21
CA GLY A 118 -11.10 -8.68 6.91
C GLY A 118 -11.52 -8.86 8.37
N GLY A 119 -11.92 -7.78 9.06
CA GLY A 119 -12.21 -7.83 10.49
C GLY A 119 -11.04 -8.37 11.30
N ASN A 120 -11.31 -9.25 12.27
CA ASN A 120 -10.36 -9.79 13.27
C ASN A 120 -9.27 -10.73 12.71
N LEU A 121 -8.53 -10.27 11.70
CA LEU A 121 -7.37 -10.96 11.12
C LEU A 121 -6.26 -11.19 12.16
N ASP A 122 -6.18 -10.36 13.20
CA ASP A 122 -5.20 -10.46 14.29
C ASP A 122 -5.34 -11.75 15.12
N ALA A 123 -6.48 -12.43 15.05
CA ALA A 123 -6.74 -13.68 15.75
C ALA A 123 -6.39 -14.94 14.93
N LEU A 124 -6.12 -14.81 13.62
CA LEU A 124 -5.95 -15.96 12.72
C LEU A 124 -4.48 -16.43 12.62
N PRO A 125 -4.22 -17.67 12.20
CA PRO A 125 -2.91 -18.10 11.71
C PRO A 125 -2.41 -17.26 10.52
N ILE A 126 -1.09 -17.18 10.30
CA ILE A 126 -0.51 -16.27 9.29
C ILE A 126 -0.94 -16.62 7.85
N ASP A 127 -1.05 -17.90 7.53
CA ASP A 127 -1.53 -18.42 6.25
C ASP A 127 -2.98 -18.00 5.99
N GLU A 128 -3.84 -18.11 7.00
CA GLU A 128 -5.23 -17.65 6.92
C GLU A 128 -5.32 -16.12 6.77
N ARG A 129 -4.47 -15.35 7.47
CA ARG A 129 -4.38 -13.90 7.28
C ARG A 129 -3.99 -13.54 5.85
N VAL A 130 -2.94 -14.17 5.32
CA VAL A 130 -2.46 -13.92 3.96
C VAL A 130 -3.56 -14.27 2.96
N ALA A 131 -4.21 -15.42 3.09
CA ALA A 131 -5.29 -15.84 2.22
C ALA A 131 -6.47 -14.85 2.25
N ALA A 132 -6.88 -14.37 3.43
CA ALA A 132 -7.94 -13.39 3.57
C ALA A 132 -7.60 -12.06 2.88
N CYS A 133 -6.38 -11.54 3.09
CA CYS A 133 -5.92 -10.32 2.43
C CYS A 133 -5.87 -10.48 0.91
N VAL A 134 -5.38 -11.62 0.42
CA VAL A 134 -5.35 -11.96 -1.01
C VAL A 134 -6.76 -11.94 -1.59
N GLN A 135 -7.73 -12.56 -0.92
CA GLN A 135 -9.11 -12.61 -1.37
C GLN A 135 -9.72 -11.20 -1.44
N ILE A 136 -9.60 -10.41 -0.36
CA ILE A 136 -10.12 -9.04 -0.32
C ILE A 136 -9.52 -8.19 -1.45
N LYS A 137 -8.21 -8.29 -1.65
CA LYS A 137 -7.54 -7.55 -2.72
C LYS A 137 -7.99 -8.02 -4.10
N ALA A 138 -8.10 -9.33 -4.31
CA ALA A 138 -8.55 -9.91 -5.57
C ALA A 138 -9.97 -9.42 -5.91
N ASP A 139 -10.88 -9.42 -4.94
CA ASP A 139 -12.25 -8.93 -5.11
C ASP A 139 -12.24 -7.46 -5.55
N ILE A 140 -11.54 -6.60 -4.82
CA ILE A 140 -11.44 -5.16 -5.16
C ILE A 140 -10.79 -4.93 -6.52
N VAL A 141 -9.73 -5.67 -6.85
CA VAL A 141 -9.01 -5.53 -8.14
C VAL A 141 -9.86 -6.05 -9.30
N SER A 142 -10.63 -7.13 -9.10
CA SER A 142 -11.48 -7.71 -10.14
C SER A 142 -12.60 -6.76 -10.57
N GLU A 143 -13.05 -5.90 -9.67
CA GLU A 143 -14.04 -4.86 -9.97
C GLU A 143 -13.44 -3.62 -10.67
N ASP A 144 -12.15 -3.31 -10.44
CA ASP A 144 -11.48 -2.12 -10.99
C ASP A 144 -9.97 -2.34 -11.19
N GLU A 145 -9.62 -3.11 -12.23
CA GLU A 145 -8.24 -3.51 -12.50
C GLU A 145 -7.30 -2.30 -12.69
N ARG A 146 -7.79 -1.20 -13.26
CA ARG A 146 -6.96 -0.04 -13.65
C ARG A 146 -7.07 1.18 -12.73
N GLU A 147 -7.68 1.00 -11.56
CA GLU A 147 -7.78 2.05 -10.52
C GLU A 147 -8.46 3.33 -11.02
N SER A 148 -9.63 3.16 -11.64
CA SER A 148 -10.46 4.26 -12.13
C SER A 148 -11.64 4.61 -11.23
N GLY A 149 -11.89 3.83 -10.18
CA GLY A 149 -13.02 3.97 -9.28
C GLY A 149 -12.78 3.28 -7.93
N ARG A 150 -13.44 2.14 -7.69
CA ARG A 150 -13.50 1.49 -6.38
C ARG A 150 -12.13 1.14 -5.81
N ARG A 151 -11.13 0.80 -6.64
CA ARG A 151 -9.80 0.38 -6.16
C ARG A 151 -9.10 1.45 -5.31
N ALA A 152 -9.51 2.71 -5.41
CA ALA A 152 -9.02 3.80 -4.56
C ALA A 152 -9.26 3.58 -3.05
N VAL A 153 -10.18 2.70 -2.64
CA VAL A 153 -10.35 2.33 -1.21
C VAL A 153 -9.11 1.62 -0.63
N LEU A 154 -8.28 0.99 -1.48
CA LEU A 154 -7.00 0.40 -1.05
C LEU A 154 -6.00 1.45 -0.54
N ASN A 155 -6.25 2.73 -0.84
CA ASN A 155 -5.46 3.86 -0.33
C ASN A 155 -5.90 4.31 1.07
N TYR A 156 -6.67 3.50 1.80
CA TYR A 156 -7.01 3.77 3.20
C TYR A 156 -5.74 3.96 4.04
N GLY A 157 -5.61 5.11 4.69
CA GLY A 157 -4.42 5.56 5.40
C GLY A 157 -3.24 6.04 4.55
N HIS A 158 -3.24 5.82 3.22
CA HIS A 158 -2.07 6.09 2.38
C HIS A 158 -1.79 7.58 2.16
N THR A 159 -2.80 8.45 2.22
CA THR A 159 -2.63 9.89 1.97
C THR A 159 -1.65 10.51 2.96
N LEU A 160 -1.85 10.31 4.27
CA LEU A 160 -0.90 10.78 5.27
C LEU A 160 0.39 9.93 5.27
N ALA A 161 0.29 8.62 5.05
CA ALA A 161 1.47 7.74 5.03
C ALA A 161 2.52 8.24 4.02
N HIS A 162 2.11 8.53 2.78
CA HIS A 162 3.00 9.06 1.75
C HIS A 162 3.56 10.44 2.12
N ALA A 163 2.77 11.30 2.75
CA ALA A 163 3.25 12.60 3.23
C ALA A 163 4.35 12.43 4.31
N LEU A 164 4.15 11.52 5.26
CA LEU A 164 5.14 11.20 6.30
C LEU A 164 6.41 10.57 5.72
N GLU A 165 6.28 9.68 4.75
CA GLU A 165 7.44 9.11 4.04
C GLU A 165 8.26 10.20 3.35
N ILE A 166 7.63 11.19 2.72
CA ILE A 166 8.33 12.27 2.03
C ILE A 166 8.96 13.24 3.04
N ALA A 167 8.20 13.72 4.03
CA ALA A 167 8.68 14.66 5.05
C ALA A 167 9.83 14.07 5.88
N GLY A 168 9.75 12.78 6.21
CA GLY A 168 10.75 12.07 6.99
C GLY A 168 11.91 11.49 6.17
N ASP A 169 12.09 11.89 4.91
CA ASP A 169 13.10 11.34 3.98
C ASP A 169 13.18 9.79 4.00
N HIS A 170 12.00 9.15 3.99
CA HIS A 170 11.82 7.70 3.98
C HIS A 170 12.46 6.96 5.16
N GLN A 171 12.65 7.64 6.29
CA GLN A 171 13.10 7.01 7.53
C GLN A 171 12.06 6.02 8.08
N LEU A 172 10.77 6.37 7.99
CA LEU A 172 9.67 5.43 8.21
C LEU A 172 9.57 4.46 7.05
N ARG A 173 9.42 3.17 7.36
CA ARG A 173 8.99 2.17 6.37
C ARG A 173 7.53 2.37 6.03
N HIS A 174 7.16 1.93 4.84
CA HIS A 174 5.82 2.10 4.29
C HIS A 174 4.71 1.69 5.26
N GLY A 175 4.76 0.45 5.79
CA GLY A 175 3.77 -0.02 6.76
C GLY A 175 3.77 0.72 8.10
N GLU A 176 4.92 1.24 8.54
CA GLU A 176 5.00 2.08 9.74
C GLU A 176 4.22 3.40 9.50
N ALA A 177 4.40 4.01 8.34
CA ALA A 177 3.68 5.22 7.94
C ALA A 177 2.19 4.95 7.67
N VAL A 178 1.83 3.80 7.10
CA VAL A 178 0.44 3.38 6.88
C VAL A 178 -0.29 3.20 8.22
N GLY A 179 0.35 2.62 9.25
CA GLY A 179 -0.23 2.54 10.60
C GLY A 179 -0.65 3.91 11.14
N ILE A 180 0.23 4.90 11.05
CA ILE A 180 -0.06 6.29 11.47
C ILE A 180 -1.17 6.88 10.58
N GLY A 181 -1.11 6.64 9.28
CA GLY A 181 -2.12 7.09 8.33
C GLY A 181 -3.52 6.51 8.57
N LEU A 182 -3.62 5.27 9.02
CA LEU A 182 -4.89 4.62 9.40
C LEU A 182 -5.51 5.32 10.62
N MET A 183 -4.70 5.65 11.62
CA MET A 183 -5.17 6.42 12.78
C MET A 183 -5.66 7.81 12.37
N TYR A 184 -4.91 8.49 11.49
CA TYR A 184 -5.34 9.79 10.96
C TYR A 184 -6.68 9.71 10.21
N ALA A 185 -6.83 8.71 9.35
CA ALA A 185 -8.06 8.51 8.60
C ALA A 185 -9.25 8.23 9.53
N ALA A 186 -9.03 7.56 10.67
CA ALA A 186 -10.07 7.35 11.69
C ALA A 186 -10.44 8.65 12.43
N GLU A 187 -9.46 9.43 12.90
CA GLU A 187 -9.73 10.73 13.54
C GLU A 187 -10.47 11.68 12.62
N LEU A 188 -10.03 11.77 11.35
CA LEU A 188 -10.69 12.57 10.34
C LEU A 188 -12.13 12.10 10.06
N ALA A 189 -12.35 10.78 9.94
CA ALA A 189 -13.69 10.23 9.77
C ALA A 189 -14.60 10.52 10.96
N SER A 190 -14.07 10.49 12.19
CA SER A 190 -14.79 10.82 13.43
C SER A 190 -15.21 12.28 13.48
N LEU A 191 -14.29 13.21 13.18
CA LEU A 191 -14.58 14.65 13.10
C LEU A 191 -15.62 14.98 12.02
N MET A 192 -15.67 14.18 10.94
CA MET A 192 -16.68 14.28 9.90
C MET A 192 -18.02 13.58 10.25
N GLY A 193 -18.14 12.98 11.45
CA GLY A 193 -19.32 12.27 11.91
C GLY A 193 -19.60 10.95 11.17
N ARG A 194 -18.60 10.38 10.49
CA ARG A 194 -18.74 9.12 9.71
C ARG A 194 -18.61 7.88 10.57
N ILE A 195 -17.84 7.97 11.65
CA ILE A 195 -17.63 6.91 12.63
C ILE A 195 -17.72 7.50 14.05
N ASP A 196 -17.97 6.65 15.03
CA ASP A 196 -18.03 7.05 16.44
C ASP A 196 -16.70 6.82 17.17
N GLY A 197 -16.66 7.22 18.45
CA GLY A 197 -15.48 7.05 19.29
C GLY A 197 -15.06 5.59 19.49
N ASP A 198 -16.00 4.65 19.48
CA ASP A 198 -15.71 3.22 19.63
C ASP A 198 -14.96 2.69 18.41
N ALA A 199 -15.37 3.09 17.20
CA ALA A 199 -14.62 2.78 15.99
C ALA A 199 -13.20 3.37 16.01
N VAL A 200 -13.00 4.58 16.52
CA VAL A 200 -11.66 5.16 16.69
C VAL A 200 -10.82 4.36 17.69
N GLN A 201 -11.41 3.89 18.80
CA GLN A 201 -10.70 3.02 19.75
C GLN A 201 -10.34 1.66 19.15
N GLU A 202 -11.18 1.13 18.26
CA GLU A 202 -10.86 -0.10 17.53
C GLU A 202 -9.62 0.06 16.64
N HIS A 203 -9.43 1.22 16.00
CA HIS A 203 -8.18 1.53 15.28
C HIS A 203 -6.97 1.47 16.19
N ARG A 204 -7.04 2.12 17.37
CA ARG A 204 -5.95 2.06 18.35
C ARG A 204 -5.67 0.63 18.80
N ARG A 205 -6.71 -0.16 19.09
CA ARG A 205 -6.59 -1.56 19.51
C ARG A 205 -5.88 -2.41 18.45
N VAL A 206 -6.34 -2.34 17.20
CA VAL A 206 -5.80 -3.12 16.09
C VAL A 206 -4.34 -2.74 15.81
N LEU A 207 -4.03 -1.45 15.74
CA LEU A 207 -2.66 -0.96 15.53
C LEU A 207 -1.72 -1.40 16.67
N ALA A 208 -2.18 -1.28 17.93
CA ALA A 208 -1.42 -1.74 19.09
C ALA A 208 -1.19 -3.27 19.07
N GLY A 209 -2.20 -4.05 18.65
CA GLY A 209 -2.08 -5.50 18.48
C GLY A 209 -0.99 -5.92 17.49
N TYR A 210 -0.74 -5.09 16.47
CA TYR A 210 0.35 -5.27 15.52
C TYR A 210 1.67 -4.61 15.94
N GLY A 211 1.70 -3.91 17.07
CA GLY A 211 2.86 -3.15 17.54
C GLY A 211 3.22 -1.97 16.63
N LEU A 212 2.21 -1.36 15.99
CA LEU A 212 2.36 -0.20 15.12
C LEU A 212 2.13 1.09 15.90
N ALA A 213 2.86 2.15 15.52
CA ALA A 213 2.63 3.48 16.05
C ALA A 213 1.32 4.07 15.50
N SER A 214 0.59 4.76 16.37
CA SER A 214 -0.64 5.51 16.01
C SER A 214 -0.49 7.02 16.21
N GLU A 215 0.68 7.49 16.63
CA GLU A 215 0.98 8.89 16.92
C GLU A 215 1.83 9.51 15.80
N LEU A 216 1.73 10.83 15.64
CA LEU A 216 2.61 11.55 14.72
C LEU A 216 4.07 11.52 15.22
N PRO A 217 5.06 11.36 14.33
CA PRO A 217 6.46 11.50 14.70
C PRO A 217 6.73 12.87 15.35
N ALA A 218 7.55 12.88 16.39
CA ALA A 218 7.95 14.12 17.06
C ALA A 218 8.58 15.11 16.05
N GLY A 219 8.13 16.37 16.11
CA GLY A 219 8.60 17.41 15.19
C GLY A 219 7.89 17.47 13.84
N SER A 220 6.86 16.65 13.60
CA SER A 220 6.03 16.77 12.38
C SER A 220 5.35 18.15 12.28
N ASP A 221 5.50 18.81 11.13
CA ASP A 221 4.84 20.07 10.78
C ASP A 221 3.52 19.79 10.03
N ASN A 222 2.40 20.25 10.59
CA ASN A 222 1.09 20.03 10.00
C ASN A 222 0.94 20.70 8.63
N GLU A 223 1.48 21.91 8.45
CA GLU A 223 1.30 22.65 7.21
C GLU A 223 2.12 21.99 6.09
N GLU A 224 3.31 21.49 6.40
CA GLU A 224 4.09 20.66 5.47
C GLU A 224 3.34 19.38 5.09
N LEU A 225 2.81 18.64 6.07
CA LEU A 225 2.08 17.39 5.81
C LEU A 225 0.83 17.63 4.96
N ILE A 226 0.04 18.66 5.25
CA ILE A 226 -1.14 19.04 4.47
C ILE A 226 -0.75 19.40 3.04
N HIS A 227 0.32 20.18 2.87
CA HIS A 227 0.85 20.49 1.55
C HIS A 227 1.29 19.22 0.80
N LEU A 228 1.97 18.27 1.45
CA LEU A 228 2.39 17.02 0.82
C LEU A 228 1.21 16.11 0.45
N MET A 229 0.14 16.09 1.26
CA MET A 229 -1.11 15.37 0.95
C MET A 229 -1.85 15.92 -0.28
N SER A 230 -1.49 17.12 -0.75
CA SER A 230 -2.06 17.74 -1.96
C SER A 230 -1.39 17.32 -3.27
N ARG A 231 -0.31 16.52 -3.25
CA ARG A 231 0.52 16.23 -4.43
C ARG A 231 0.02 15.04 -5.27
N ASP A 232 -1.14 15.19 -5.91
CA ASP A 232 -1.34 14.73 -7.29
C ASP A 232 -2.33 15.63 -8.05
N LYS A 233 -1.75 16.42 -8.96
CA LYS A 233 -2.25 17.13 -10.16
C LYS A 233 -3.55 17.95 -10.11
N LYS A 234 -3.34 19.26 -10.30
CA LYS A 234 -4.09 20.15 -11.22
C LYS A 234 -5.52 20.53 -10.85
N VAL A 235 -5.97 20.33 -9.62
CA VAL A 235 -7.24 20.91 -9.19
C VAL A 235 -7.14 21.45 -7.76
N LEU A 236 -6.53 22.63 -7.63
CA LEU A 236 -6.71 23.45 -6.43
C LEU A 236 -8.21 23.71 -6.14
N ASP A 237 -9.08 23.53 -7.15
CA ASP A 237 -10.53 23.65 -7.06
C ASP A 237 -11.29 22.35 -6.68
N ALA A 238 -10.66 21.16 -6.58
CA ALA A 238 -11.38 19.88 -6.32
C ALA A 238 -11.32 19.40 -4.88
N GLY A 239 -10.65 20.15 -3.99
CA GLY A 239 -10.50 19.80 -2.59
C GLY A 239 -9.70 18.51 -2.34
N TYR A 240 -9.52 18.17 -1.07
CA TYR A 240 -8.78 16.98 -0.68
C TYR A 240 -9.64 15.73 -0.77
N THR A 241 -9.05 14.64 -1.24
CA THR A 241 -9.72 13.35 -1.38
C THR A 241 -9.03 12.30 -0.51
N PHE A 242 -9.83 11.56 0.26
CA PHE A 242 -9.36 10.52 1.17
C PHE A 242 -10.20 9.26 1.01
N ALA A 243 -9.60 8.09 1.23
CA ALA A 243 -10.36 6.90 1.60
C ALA A 243 -10.65 7.01 3.10
N LEU A 244 -11.92 6.97 3.51
CA LEU A 244 -12.35 7.09 4.91
C LEU A 244 -13.40 6.03 5.24
N LEU A 245 -13.35 5.50 6.47
CA LEU A 245 -14.36 4.59 7.00
C LEU A 245 -15.70 5.32 7.19
N GLY A 246 -16.79 4.59 7.00
CA GLY A 246 -18.16 5.02 7.30
C GLY A 246 -19.06 3.82 7.60
N SER A 247 -20.37 4.06 7.68
CA SER A 247 -21.36 3.04 8.06
C SER A 247 -21.43 1.82 7.12
N THR A 248 -20.99 1.98 5.86
CA THR A 248 -21.00 0.95 4.82
C THR A 248 -19.59 0.40 4.53
N GLY A 249 -18.58 0.77 5.31
CA GLY A 249 -17.18 0.43 5.07
C GLY A 249 -16.38 1.63 4.56
N VAL A 250 -15.20 1.36 3.99
CA VAL A 250 -14.30 2.40 3.47
C VAL A 250 -14.78 2.92 2.12
N GLU A 251 -14.85 4.23 1.98
CA GLU A 251 -15.31 4.93 0.78
C GLU A 251 -14.38 6.08 0.40
N VAL A 252 -14.41 6.49 -0.87
CA VAL A 252 -13.69 7.68 -1.34
C VAL A 252 -14.50 8.93 -1.02
N VAL A 253 -13.97 9.78 -0.15
CA VAL A 253 -14.56 11.03 0.29
C VAL A 253 -13.79 12.20 -0.30
N LYS A 254 -14.51 13.10 -0.99
CA LYS A 254 -13.96 14.27 -1.68
C LYS A 254 -14.29 15.56 -0.91
N ASN A 255 -13.60 16.65 -1.26
CA ASN A 255 -13.82 17.98 -0.69
C ASN A 255 -13.68 18.02 0.84
N VAL A 256 -12.70 17.29 1.38
CA VAL A 256 -12.43 17.32 2.82
C VAL A 256 -11.89 18.70 3.23
N ASP A 257 -12.47 19.25 4.29
CA ASP A 257 -12.12 20.58 4.83
C ASP A 257 -10.72 20.56 5.46
N PRO A 258 -9.79 21.44 5.02
CA PRO A 258 -8.46 21.58 5.61
C PRO A 258 -8.45 21.92 7.10
N VAL A 259 -9.54 22.47 7.65
CA VAL A 259 -9.70 22.70 9.09
C VAL A 259 -9.78 21.36 9.82
N LEU A 260 -10.65 20.45 9.38
CA LEU A 260 -10.78 19.11 9.96
C LEU A 260 -9.50 18.29 9.78
N MET A 261 -8.80 18.48 8.66
CA MET A 261 -7.49 17.86 8.44
C MET A 261 -6.45 18.26 9.50
N ARG A 262 -6.45 19.53 9.92
CA ARG A 262 -5.56 20.02 10.99
C ARG A 262 -5.98 19.51 12.35
N GLU A 263 -7.27 19.54 12.66
CA GLU A 263 -7.80 19.01 13.92
C GLU A 263 -7.47 17.52 14.09
N ALA A 264 -7.57 16.73 13.02
CA ALA A 264 -7.18 15.32 13.03
C ALA A 264 -5.68 15.12 13.28
N LEU A 265 -4.81 15.96 12.72
CA LEU A 265 -3.36 15.91 13.01
C LEU A 265 -3.07 16.27 14.47
N GLU A 266 -3.75 17.28 15.01
CA GLU A 266 -3.58 17.69 16.42
C GLU A 266 -4.06 16.61 17.40
N ALA A 267 -5.16 15.92 17.10
CA ALA A 267 -5.68 14.83 17.92
C ALA A 267 -4.71 13.63 18.05
N MET A 268 -3.75 13.50 17.12
CA MET A 268 -2.76 12.42 17.10
C MET A 268 -1.42 12.78 17.76
N ARG A 269 -1.27 14.02 18.25
CA ARG A 269 -0.03 14.40 18.94
C ARG A 269 0.05 13.68 20.30
N PRO A 270 1.24 13.24 20.70
CA PRO A 270 1.44 12.69 22.04
C PRO A 270 0.97 13.70 23.09
N SER A 271 0.28 13.24 24.13
CA SER A 271 -0.05 14.11 25.27
C SER A 271 1.24 14.58 25.94
N ALA A 272 1.36 15.90 26.15
CA ALA A 272 2.52 16.54 26.79
C ALA A 272 2.69 16.13 28.27
#